data_AF-A0AAV4JAN3-F1
#
_entry.id   AF-A0AAV4JAN3-F1
#
_cell.length_a   1.000
_cell.length_b   1.000
_cell.length_c   1.000
_cell.angle_alpha   90.00
_cell.angle_beta   90.00
_cell.angle_gamma   90.00
#
_symmetry.space_group_name_H-M   'P 1'
#
loop_
_entity.id
_entity.type
_entity.pdbx_description
1 polymer ?
#
loop_
_entity_poly.entity_id
_entity_poly.type
_entity_poly.pdbx_seq_one_letter_code
_entity_poly.pdbx_strand_id
1 'polypeptide(L)'
;MRTKETANNERKATKTTNRRKRRITWFNPPYSKSVSSNIGKKFFDLLNSCFPPNHKLHKIINKNTIKLSYSCTPNIKQIISSHNKRIIKESSNKDSTTKLCNCRDKQSCPLQEKCLKKSTVYQATVLETNTKKIDTFIGITF
;
A
#
# COMPACT_ATOMS: atom_id res chain seq x y z
N MET A 1 2.72 -32.40 66.92
CA MET A 1 3.53 -31.42 66.18
C MET A 1 3.79 -31.92 64.75
N ARG A 2 3.17 -31.25 63.77
CA ARG A 2 3.62 -31.01 62.37
C ARG A 2 4.29 -32.16 61.57
N THR A 3 3.57 -32.63 60.54
CA THR A 3 4.08 -32.83 59.15
C THR A 3 2.88 -32.74 58.19
N LYS A 4 2.48 -31.52 57.79
CA LYS A 4 2.71 -30.90 56.46
C LYS A 4 2.31 -31.78 55.27
N GLU A 5 1.08 -31.55 54.80
CA GLU A 5 0.60 -31.91 53.47
C GLU A 5 1.52 -31.33 52.38
N THR A 6 1.98 -32.18 51.48
CA THR A 6 2.67 -31.77 50.26
C THR A 6 1.64 -31.55 49.15
N ALA A 7 1.43 -30.29 48.78
CA ALA A 7 0.63 -29.90 47.63
C ALA A 7 1.27 -30.42 46.33
N ASN A 8 0.51 -31.22 45.58
CA ASN A 8 0.90 -31.77 44.30
C ASN A 8 0.77 -30.68 43.21
N ASN A 9 1.91 -30.15 42.73
CA ASN A 9 1.93 -29.12 41.69
C ASN A 9 2.15 -29.78 40.33
N GLU A 10 1.04 -30.13 39.66
CA GLU A 10 1.05 -30.65 38.29
C GLU A 10 1.49 -29.55 37.31
N ARG A 11 2.78 -29.55 36.96
CA ARG A 11 3.31 -28.74 35.86
C ARG A 11 2.80 -29.31 34.54
N LYS A 12 1.79 -28.66 33.94
CA LYS A 12 1.38 -28.90 32.55
C LYS A 12 2.60 -28.70 31.63
N ALA A 13 3.12 -29.80 31.09
CA ALA A 13 4.16 -29.78 30.07
C ALA A 13 3.65 -29.07 28.81
N THR A 14 4.20 -27.90 28.50
CA THR A 14 3.95 -27.21 27.23
C THR A 14 4.60 -28.02 26.10
N LYS A 15 3.80 -28.49 25.14
CA LYS A 15 4.31 -29.16 23.93
C LYS A 15 5.23 -28.20 23.17
N THR A 16 6.55 -28.41 23.28
CA THR A 16 7.54 -27.71 22.47
C THR A 16 7.40 -28.16 21.03
N THR A 17 7.03 -27.24 20.15
CA THR A 17 7.05 -27.51 18.71
C THR A 17 8.50 -27.64 18.26
N ASN A 18 8.91 -28.86 17.92
CA ASN A 18 10.25 -29.13 17.38
C ASN A 18 10.40 -28.44 16.02
N ARG A 19 10.92 -27.21 16.01
CA ARG A 19 11.33 -26.53 14.78
C ARG A 19 12.55 -27.26 14.24
N ARG A 20 12.38 -28.07 13.19
CA ARG A 20 13.51 -28.66 12.45
C ARG A 20 14.43 -27.53 11.97
N LYS A 21 15.68 -27.52 12.44
CA LYS A 21 16.74 -26.69 11.88
C LYS A 21 17.06 -27.21 10.48
N ARG A 22 16.68 -26.47 9.44
CA ARG A 22 17.06 -26.81 8.06
C ARG A 22 18.55 -26.52 7.88
N ARG A 23 19.28 -27.45 7.24
CA ARG A 23 20.65 -27.19 6.80
C ARG A 23 20.56 -26.26 5.58
N ILE A 24 20.98 -25.01 5.76
CA ILE A 24 20.93 -24.00 4.71
C ILE A 24 22.31 -23.86 4.08
N THR A 25 22.38 -23.97 2.76
CA THR A 25 23.56 -23.62 1.98
C THR A 25 23.37 -22.23 1.41
N TRP A 26 24.29 -21.33 1.70
CA TRP A 26 24.31 -19.99 1.12
C TRP A 26 25.17 -20.01 -0.14
N PHE A 27 24.60 -19.50 -1.23
CA PHE A 27 25.31 -19.25 -2.47
C PHE A 27 25.38 -17.74 -2.69
N ASN A 28 26.61 -17.21 -2.75
CA ASN A 28 26.89 -15.80 -2.98
C ASN A 28 27.76 -15.70 -4.24
N PRO A 29 27.14 -15.64 -5.44
CA PRO A 29 27.91 -15.55 -6.67
C PRO A 29 28.68 -14.22 -6.73
N PRO A 30 29.81 -14.17 -7.47
CA PRO A 30 30.59 -12.95 -7.60
C PRO A 30 29.76 -11.81 -8.19
N TYR A 31 29.95 -10.61 -7.66
CA TYR A 31 29.25 -9.42 -8.13
C TYR A 31 29.54 -9.15 -9.62
N SER A 32 28.49 -8.86 -10.39
CA SER A 32 28.59 -8.47 -11.78
C SER A 32 27.62 -7.33 -12.12
N LYS A 33 28.17 -6.21 -12.60
CA LYS A 33 27.40 -5.02 -12.99
C LYS A 33 26.61 -5.21 -14.29
N SER A 34 26.99 -6.17 -15.12
CA SER A 34 26.29 -6.50 -16.37
C SER A 34 25.01 -7.31 -16.15
N VAL A 35 24.81 -7.84 -14.95
CA VAL A 35 23.59 -8.58 -14.58
C VAL A 35 22.45 -7.60 -14.34
N SER A 36 21.61 -7.41 -15.35
CA SER A 36 20.36 -6.65 -15.26
C SER A 36 19.12 -7.52 -14.99
N SER A 37 19.23 -8.83 -15.21
CA SER A 37 18.11 -9.77 -15.09
C SER A 37 17.87 -10.23 -13.65
N ASN A 38 16.65 -10.64 -13.32
CA ASN A 38 16.31 -11.25 -12.03
C ASN A 38 17.04 -12.59 -11.86
N ILE A 39 18.29 -12.53 -11.39
CA ILE A 39 19.19 -13.67 -11.34
C ILE A 39 18.71 -14.70 -10.33
N GLY A 40 18.04 -14.26 -9.26
CA GLY A 40 17.41 -15.14 -8.29
C GLY A 40 16.38 -16.05 -8.92
N LYS A 41 15.45 -15.49 -9.70
CA LYS A 41 14.45 -16.30 -10.41
C LYS A 41 15.12 -17.31 -11.35
N LYS A 42 16.03 -16.85 -12.22
CA LYS A 42 16.73 -17.73 -13.17
C LYS A 42 17.51 -18.85 -12.48
N PHE A 43 18.25 -18.52 -11.41
CA PHE A 43 18.99 -19.50 -10.62
C PHE A 43 18.06 -20.56 -10.02
N PHE A 44 16.94 -20.13 -9.44
CA PHE A 44 15.97 -21.04 -8.84
C PHE A 44 15.19 -21.87 -9.86
N ASP A 45 14.98 -21.35 -11.07
CA ASP A 45 14.38 -22.10 -12.18
C ASP A 45 15.35 -23.18 -12.69
N LEU A 46 16.64 -22.86 -12.83
CA LEU A 46 17.70 -23.84 -13.12
C LEU A 46 17.80 -24.89 -12.02
N LEU A 47 17.71 -24.48 -10.75
CA LEU A 47 17.79 -25.39 -9.62
C LEU A 47 16.65 -26.42 -9.64
N ASN A 48 15.44 -25.99 -10.01
CA ASN A 48 14.31 -26.89 -10.21
C ASN A 48 14.47 -27.81 -11.42
N SER A 49 15.06 -27.30 -12.51
CA SER A 49 15.29 -28.07 -13.74
C SER A 49 16.37 -29.14 -13.55
N CYS A 50 17.48 -28.81 -12.89
CA CYS A 50 18.60 -29.71 -12.67
C CYS A 50 18.35 -30.68 -11.50
N PHE A 51 17.59 -30.26 -10.49
CA PHE A 51 17.29 -31.06 -9.31
C PHE A 51 15.77 -31.20 -9.12
N PRO A 52 15.06 -31.92 -10.01
CA PRO A 52 13.64 -32.21 -9.81
C PRO A 52 13.41 -33.11 -8.60
N PRO A 53 12.17 -33.27 -8.10
CA PRO A 53 11.87 -34.03 -6.89
C PRO A 53 12.42 -35.46 -6.85
N ASN A 54 12.51 -36.11 -8.02
CA ASN A 54 13.01 -37.48 -8.18
C ASN A 54 14.53 -37.58 -8.23
N HIS A 55 15.25 -36.46 -8.26
CA HIS A 55 16.70 -36.44 -8.34
C HIS A 55 17.34 -36.82 -6.99
N LYS A 56 18.38 -37.67 -7.01
CA LYS A 56 19.07 -38.18 -5.81
C LYS A 56 19.50 -37.06 -4.84
N LEU A 57 19.91 -35.92 -5.38
CA LEU A 57 20.38 -34.76 -4.60
C LEU A 57 19.29 -33.76 -4.21
N HIS A 58 18.04 -33.91 -4.67
CA HIS A 58 16.97 -32.95 -4.40
C HIS A 58 16.70 -32.76 -2.90
N LYS A 59 16.88 -33.80 -2.08
CA LYS A 59 16.75 -33.70 -0.62
C LYS A 59 17.72 -32.70 0.01
N ILE A 60 18.88 -32.50 -0.62
CA ILE A 60 19.97 -31.64 -0.16
C ILE A 60 19.96 -30.30 -0.91
N ILE A 61 19.74 -30.33 -2.23
CA ILE A 61 19.80 -29.20 -3.15
C ILE A 61 18.38 -28.94 -3.67
N ASN A 62 17.67 -28.03 -3.02
CA ASN A 62 16.33 -27.58 -3.42
C ASN A 62 16.14 -26.10 -3.04
N LYS A 63 15.02 -25.52 -3.48
CA LYS A 63 14.63 -24.13 -3.17
C LYS A 63 14.52 -23.83 -1.67
N ASN A 64 14.29 -24.85 -0.83
CA ASN A 64 14.11 -24.70 0.62
C ASN A 64 15.43 -24.80 1.40
N THR A 65 16.46 -25.41 0.81
CA THR A 65 17.78 -25.61 1.43
C THR A 65 18.82 -24.62 0.92
N ILE A 66 18.69 -24.11 -0.31
CA ILE A 66 19.63 -23.15 -0.89
C ILE A 66 19.09 -21.73 -0.81
N LYS A 67 19.91 -20.83 -0.29
CA LYS A 67 19.63 -19.38 -0.28
C LYS A 67 20.64 -18.66 -1.16
N LEU A 68 20.13 -17.84 -2.07
CA LEU A 68 20.93 -16.98 -2.90
C LEU A 68 21.06 -15.60 -2.24
N SER A 69 22.29 -15.15 -2.04
CA SER A 69 22.60 -13.78 -1.66
C SER A 69 23.18 -13.07 -2.87
N TYR A 70 22.35 -12.33 -3.62
CA TYR A 70 22.83 -11.49 -4.71
C TYR A 70 21.96 -10.24 -4.80
N SER A 71 22.57 -9.06 -4.70
CA SER A 71 21.82 -7.80 -4.74
C SER A 71 21.34 -7.53 -6.17
N CYS A 72 20.04 -7.70 -6.39
CA CYS A 72 19.35 -7.24 -7.60
C CYS A 72 18.60 -5.93 -7.33
N THR A 73 19.03 -5.13 -6.35
CA THR A 73 18.31 -3.89 -6.03
C THR A 73 18.28 -2.99 -7.27
N PRO A 74 17.10 -2.41 -7.59
CA PRO A 74 17.00 -1.47 -8.69
C PRO A 74 17.97 -0.32 -8.45
N ASN A 75 18.58 0.17 -9.53
CA ASN A 75 19.44 1.35 -9.45
C ASN A 75 18.65 2.51 -8.82
N ILE A 76 19.32 3.36 -8.03
CA ILE A 76 18.70 4.54 -7.39
C ILE A 76 17.93 5.41 -8.39
N LYS A 77 18.39 5.49 -9.65
CA LYS A 77 17.70 6.15 -10.76
C LYS A 77 16.32 5.56 -11.03
N GLN A 78 16.18 4.23 -11.00
CA GLN A 78 14.90 3.55 -11.19
C GLN A 78 13.96 3.80 -10.00
N ILE A 79 14.49 3.84 -8.78
CA ILE A 79 13.72 4.15 -7.57
C ILE A 79 13.13 5.57 -7.68
N ILE A 80 13.97 6.57 -7.99
CA ILE A 80 13.56 7.97 -8.16
C ILE A 80 12.53 8.10 -9.29
N SER A 81 12.80 7.48 -10.44
CA SER A 81 11.90 7.53 -11.59
C SER A 81 10.52 6.93 -11.28
N SER A 82 10.48 5.78 -10.60
CA SER A 82 9.23 5.13 -10.19
C SER A 82 8.45 5.99 -9.20
N HIS A 83 9.14 6.57 -8.22
CA HIS A 83 8.55 7.47 -7.24
C HIS A 83 7.91 8.70 -7.89
N ASN A 84 8.64 9.37 -8.79
CA ASN A 84 8.14 10.55 -9.50
C ASN A 84 6.93 10.21 -10.38
N LYS A 85 6.97 9.08 -11.10
CA LYS A 85 5.82 8.61 -11.89
C LYS A 85 4.58 8.43 -11.02
N ARG A 86 4.73 7.89 -9.82
CA ARG A 86 3.62 7.72 -8.88
C ARG A 86 3.05 9.07 -8.41
N ILE A 87 3.90 10.01 -8.00
CA ILE A 87 3.47 11.36 -7.58
C ILE A 87 2.70 12.07 -8.70
N ILE A 88 3.21 12.00 -9.94
CA ILE A 88 2.56 12.61 -11.10
C ILE A 88 1.19 11.95 -11.35
N LYS A 89 1.10 10.62 -11.25
CA LYS A 89 -0.17 9.90 -11.41
C LYS A 89 -1.16 10.25 -10.29
N GLU A 90 -0.71 10.39 -9.06
CA GLU A 90 -1.57 10.74 -7.92
C GLU A 90 -2.08 12.18 -8.02
N SER A 91 -1.26 13.11 -8.51
CA SER A 91 -1.69 14.49 -8.76
C SER A 91 -2.69 14.58 -9.89
N SER A 92 -2.49 13.88 -11.01
CA SER A 92 -3.43 13.88 -12.13
C SER A 92 -4.82 13.29 -11.80
N ASN A 93 -4.92 12.41 -10.80
CA ASN A 93 -6.19 11.81 -10.39
C ASN A 93 -6.95 12.62 -9.32
N LYS A 94 -6.35 13.66 -8.73
CA LYS A 94 -7.04 14.52 -7.75
C LYS A 94 -7.97 15.53 -8.39
N ASP A 95 -7.78 15.84 -9.66
CA ASP A 95 -8.60 16.83 -10.37
C ASP A 95 -9.97 16.28 -10.83
N SER A 96 -10.16 14.95 -10.87
CA SER A 96 -11.36 14.34 -11.45
C SER A 96 -12.49 14.01 -10.45
N THR A 97 -12.33 14.30 -9.15
CA THR A 97 -13.35 13.93 -8.12
C THR A 97 -13.63 15.01 -7.07
N THR A 98 -13.23 16.26 -7.30
CA THR A 98 -13.70 17.35 -6.44
C THR A 98 -15.20 17.53 -6.69
N LYS A 99 -16.02 17.18 -5.69
CA LYS A 99 -17.46 17.44 -5.73
C LYS A 99 -17.65 18.94 -5.95
N LEU A 100 -18.29 19.31 -7.06
CA LEU A 100 -18.57 20.71 -7.42
C LEU A 100 -19.69 21.31 -6.56
N CYS A 101 -20.48 20.48 -5.88
CA CYS A 101 -21.53 20.92 -4.98
C CYS A 101 -21.88 19.90 -3.88
N ASN A 102 -22.33 20.42 -2.74
CA ASN A 102 -22.72 19.66 -1.55
C ASN A 102 -24.21 19.87 -1.15
N CYS A 103 -25.05 20.42 -2.04
CA CYS A 103 -26.48 20.57 -1.79
C CYS A 103 -27.16 19.20 -1.57
N ARG A 104 -28.14 19.14 -0.66
CA ARG A 104 -28.96 17.94 -0.44
C ARG A 104 -29.86 17.62 -1.63
N ASP A 105 -30.50 18.64 -2.20
CA ASP A 105 -31.18 18.57 -3.49
C ASP A 105 -30.34 19.31 -4.53
N LYS A 106 -29.93 18.59 -5.57
CA LYS A 106 -29.07 19.13 -6.64
C LYS A 106 -29.87 19.89 -7.68
N GLN A 107 -31.11 19.48 -7.94
CA GLN A 107 -31.95 20.06 -9.00
C GLN A 107 -32.43 21.46 -8.62
N SER A 108 -32.65 21.70 -7.33
CA SER A 108 -32.99 23.02 -6.78
C SER A 108 -31.76 23.92 -6.54
N CYS A 109 -30.55 23.51 -6.95
CA CYS A 109 -29.36 24.30 -6.73
C CYS A 109 -29.37 25.55 -7.64
N PRO A 110 -29.36 26.78 -7.08
CA PRO A 110 -29.37 28.01 -7.87
C PRO A 110 -28.09 28.20 -8.70
N LEU A 111 -27.04 27.42 -8.41
CA LEU A 111 -25.73 27.47 -9.07
C LEU A 111 -25.48 26.24 -9.96
N GLN A 112 -26.53 25.58 -10.47
CA GLN A 112 -26.41 24.48 -11.45
C GLN A 112 -25.41 23.40 -11.00
N GLU A 113 -25.55 22.91 -9.76
CA GLU A 113 -24.66 21.91 -9.16
C GLU A 113 -23.18 22.35 -8.99
N LYS A 114 -22.90 23.66 -8.96
CA LYS A 114 -21.55 24.24 -8.75
C LYS A 114 -21.45 25.12 -7.49
N CYS A 115 -22.21 24.79 -6.45
CA CYS A 115 -22.31 25.60 -5.23
C CYS A 115 -21.02 25.73 -4.40
N LEU A 116 -19.97 24.93 -4.66
CA LEU A 116 -18.68 25.02 -3.99
C LEU A 116 -17.65 25.88 -4.75
N LYS A 117 -18.10 26.65 -5.74
CA LYS A 117 -17.25 27.59 -6.47
C LYS A 117 -16.80 28.71 -5.53
N LYS A 118 -15.49 28.95 -5.47
CA LYS A 118 -14.90 30.06 -4.72
C LYS A 118 -15.12 31.39 -5.45
N SER A 119 -15.15 32.49 -4.70
CA SER A 119 -15.21 33.84 -5.26
C SER A 119 -16.43 34.09 -6.15
N THR A 120 -17.64 33.83 -5.62
CA THR A 120 -18.89 34.10 -6.34
C THR A 120 -19.51 35.42 -5.89
N VAL A 121 -19.97 36.22 -6.87
CA VAL A 121 -20.73 37.45 -6.64
C VAL A 121 -22.20 37.15 -6.93
N TYR A 122 -23.10 37.59 -6.04
CA TYR A 122 -24.54 37.47 -6.25
C TYR A 122 -25.26 38.79 -6.00
N GLN A 123 -26.38 38.97 -6.70
CA GLN A 123 -27.26 40.12 -6.59
C GLN A 123 -28.66 39.64 -6.22
N ALA A 124 -29.27 40.29 -5.22
CA ALA A 124 -30.65 40.04 -4.81
C ALA A 124 -31.46 41.33 -4.98
N THR A 125 -32.63 41.23 -5.60
CA THR A 125 -33.58 42.33 -5.73
C THR A 125 -34.79 42.04 -4.86
N VAL A 126 -35.10 42.95 -3.93
CA VAL A 126 -36.18 42.78 -2.95
C VAL A 126 -37.25 43.84 -3.21
N LEU A 127 -38.50 43.42 -3.31
CA LEU A 127 -39.66 44.30 -3.41
C LEU A 127 -40.34 44.38 -2.04
N GLU A 128 -40.41 45.58 -1.47
CA GLU A 128 -41.13 45.83 -0.23
C GLU A 128 -42.64 45.94 -0.51
N THR A 129 -43.44 45.06 0.08
CA THR A 129 -44.89 44.93 -0.21
C THR A 129 -45.72 46.14 0.20
N ASN A 130 -45.32 46.86 1.25
CA ASN A 130 -46.09 47.99 1.79
C ASN A 130 -45.85 49.31 1.03
N THR A 131 -44.62 49.52 0.55
CA THR A 131 -44.19 50.78 -0.09
C THR A 131 -43.98 50.64 -1.61
N LYS A 132 -44.00 49.40 -2.13
CA LYS A 132 -43.60 49.04 -3.51
C LYS A 132 -42.19 49.49 -3.87
N LYS A 133 -41.33 49.73 -2.88
CA LYS A 133 -39.94 50.11 -3.09
C LYS A 133 -39.12 48.89 -3.50
N ILE A 134 -38.21 49.08 -4.46
CA ILE A 134 -37.29 48.04 -4.94
C ILE A 134 -35.89 48.37 -4.43
N ASP A 135 -35.31 47.47 -3.64
CA ASP A 135 -33.95 47.58 -3.13
C ASP A 135 -33.08 46.45 -3.69
N THR A 136 -31.83 46.77 -4.04
CA THR A 136 -30.87 45.81 -4.62
C THR A 136 -29.67 45.62 -3.70
N PHE A 137 -29.33 44.37 -3.42
CA PHE A 137 -28.23 43.98 -2.55
C PHE A 137 -27.19 43.17 -3.34
N ILE A 138 -25.91 43.45 -3.12
CA ILE A 138 -24.80 42.72 -3.72
C ILE A 138 -23.99 42.07 -2.60
N GLY A 139 -23.70 40.77 -2.75
CA GLY A 139 -22.89 39.99 -1.81
C GLY A 139 -21.75 39.28 -2.53
N ILE A 140 -20.64 39.08 -1.81
CA ILE A 140 -19.46 38.37 -2.30
C ILE A 140 -19.10 37.28 -1.29
N THR A 141 -18.81 36.08 -1.78
CA THR A 141 -18.21 35.00 -0.98
C THR A 141 -16.73 34.88 -1.31
N PHE A 142 -15.88 34.72 -0.28
CA PHE A 142 -14.44 34.55 -0.44
C PHE A 142 -14.08 33.07 -0.66
#